data_AF-F0YFY3-F1
#
_entry.id   AF-F0YFY3-F1
#
_cell.length_a   1.000
_cell.length_b   1.000
_cell.length_c   1.000
_cell.angle_alpha   90.00
_cell.angle_beta   90.00
_cell.angle_gamma   90.00
#
_symmetry.space_group_name_H-M   'P 1'
#
loop_
_entity.id
_entity.type
_entity.pdbx_description
1 polymer ?
#
loop_
_entity_poly.entity_id
_entity_poly.type
_entity_poly.pdbx_seq_one_letter_code
_entity_poly.pdbx_strand_id
1 'polypeptide(L)'
;IAEAGAIPPLVELLRDGSPDAKQTAAGALGDLARLHANKVPIAEAGGIPLLVELLRDGSTDAKQTAAEALGDLALNANNKVLIAEAGGIPLLVQLLRDG
;
A
#
# COMPACT_ATOMS: atom_id res chain seq x y z
N ILE A 1 -3.67 17.41 -12.80
CA ILE A 1 -3.79 18.35 -11.67
C ILE A 1 -4.31 17.52 -10.48
N ALA A 2 -3.45 16.85 -9.68
CA ALA A 2 -3.81 16.24 -8.38
C ALA A 2 -2.71 15.34 -7.76
N GLU A 3 -1.83 14.73 -8.55
CA GLU A 3 -1.11 13.52 -8.10
C GLU A 3 -0.16 13.70 -6.90
N ALA A 4 0.60 14.80 -6.83
CA ALA A 4 1.54 15.00 -5.71
C ALA A 4 0.85 15.47 -4.42
N GLY A 5 -0.30 16.14 -4.51
CA GLY A 5 -1.01 16.69 -3.34
C GLY A 5 -1.93 15.70 -2.64
N ALA A 6 -2.31 14.61 -3.32
CA ALA A 6 -3.23 13.61 -2.78
C ALA A 6 -2.52 12.57 -1.88
N ILE A 7 -1.21 12.37 -2.04
CA ILE A 7 -0.49 11.29 -1.33
C ILE A 7 -0.51 11.47 0.20
N PRO A 8 -0.13 12.63 0.78
CA PRO A 8 -0.11 12.77 2.24
C PRO A 8 -1.51 12.57 2.89
N PRO A 9 -2.60 13.17 2.39
CA PRO A 9 -3.94 12.91 2.94
C PRO A 9 -4.38 11.45 2.84
N LEU A 10 -4.04 10.75 1.74
CA LEU A 10 -4.37 9.34 1.59
C LEU A 10 -3.57 8.46 2.57
N VAL A 11 -2.31 8.81 2.83
CA VAL A 11 -1.50 8.11 3.84
C VAL A 11 -2.04 8.34 5.24
N GLU A 12 -2.47 9.55 5.58
CA GLU A 12 -3.15 9.82 6.85
C GLU A 12 -4.46 9.03 6.98
N LEU A 13 -5.26 8.99 5.91
CA LEU A 13 -6.50 8.21 5.89
C LEU A 13 -6.24 6.70 6.04
N LEU A 14 -5.15 6.19 5.46
CA LEU A 14 -4.73 4.81 5.61
C LEU A 14 -4.28 4.49 7.05
N ARG A 15 -3.71 5.47 7.77
CA ARG A 15 -3.29 5.32 9.16
C ARG A 15 -4.47 5.33 10.13
N ASP A 16 -5.30 6.35 10.06
CA ASP A 16 -6.27 6.69 11.11
C ASP A 16 -7.74 6.59 10.67
N GLY A 17 -7.99 6.21 9.42
CA GLY A 17 -9.34 6.03 8.89
C GLY A 17 -10.10 4.83 9.49
N SER A 18 -11.41 4.81 9.26
CA SER A 18 -12.22 3.60 9.47
C SER A 18 -11.73 2.45 8.58
N PRO A 19 -12.06 1.18 8.88
CA PRO A 19 -11.65 0.05 8.05
C PRO A 19 -11.93 0.25 6.54
N ASP A 20 -13.13 0.72 6.20
CA ASP A 20 -13.52 1.01 4.81
C ASP A 20 -12.71 2.17 4.21
N ALA A 21 -12.42 3.20 5.01
CA ALA A 21 -11.61 4.33 4.58
C ALA A 21 -10.15 3.93 4.35
N LYS A 22 -9.59 3.04 5.18
CA LYS A 22 -8.25 2.48 4.99
C LYS A 22 -8.17 1.66 3.71
N GLN A 23 -9.16 0.80 3.44
CA GLN A 23 -9.23 0.06 2.19
C GLN A 23 -9.33 0.99 0.98
N THR A 24 -10.19 2.02 1.05
CA THR A 24 -10.34 3.02 -0.02
C THR A 24 -9.04 3.79 -0.26
N ALA A 25 -8.36 4.20 0.82
CA ALA A 25 -7.07 4.88 0.74
C ALA A 25 -5.99 3.99 0.12
N ALA A 26 -5.94 2.71 0.49
CA ALA A 26 -5.02 1.74 -0.09
C ALA A 26 -5.25 1.56 -1.59
N GLY A 27 -6.51 1.44 -2.03
CA GLY A 27 -6.86 1.36 -3.44
C GLY A 27 -6.43 2.61 -4.22
N ALA A 28 -6.72 3.80 -3.69
CA ALA A 28 -6.30 5.05 -4.31
C ALA A 28 -4.77 5.20 -4.39
N LEU A 29 -4.04 4.79 -3.35
CA LEU A 29 -2.57 4.75 -3.37
C LEU A 29 -2.04 3.75 -4.40
N GLY A 30 -2.68 2.58 -4.55
CA GLY A 30 -2.37 1.61 -5.59
C GLY A 30 -2.55 2.19 -6.99
N ASP A 31 -3.69 2.83 -7.26
CA ASP A 31 -3.96 3.50 -8.52
C ASP A 31 -2.91 4.58 -8.83
N LEU A 32 -2.53 5.39 -7.85
CA LEU A 32 -1.46 6.39 -7.99
C LEU A 32 -0.10 5.73 -8.25
N ALA A 33 0.21 4.62 -7.57
CA ALA A 33 1.48 3.91 -7.69
C ALA A 33 1.72 3.33 -9.09
N ARG A 34 0.68 3.11 -9.91
CA ARG A 34 0.84 2.71 -11.32
C ARG A 34 1.72 3.67 -12.09
N LEU A 35 1.69 4.96 -11.75
CA LEU A 35 2.60 5.96 -12.30
C LEU A 35 3.96 5.91 -11.59
N HIS A 36 5.04 5.75 -12.35
CA HIS A 36 6.41 5.67 -11.79
C HIS A 36 6.78 6.87 -10.93
N ALA A 37 6.28 8.06 -11.27
CA ALA A 37 6.54 9.30 -10.53
C ALA A 37 6.01 9.27 -9.09
N ASN A 38 4.98 8.47 -8.79
CA ASN A 38 4.33 8.45 -7.48
C ASN A 38 4.87 7.34 -6.56
N LYS A 39 5.58 6.35 -7.10
CA LYS A 39 6.07 5.19 -6.32
C LYS A 39 7.01 5.60 -5.18
N VAL A 40 7.94 6.52 -5.46
CA VAL A 40 8.89 7.02 -4.46
C VAL A 40 8.19 7.96 -3.47
N PRO A 41 7.41 8.98 -3.90
CA PRO A 41 6.65 9.82 -2.98
C PRO A 41 5.71 9.07 -2.02
N ILE A 42 5.04 8.01 -2.48
CA ILE A 42 4.19 7.17 -1.61
C ILE A 42 5.04 6.46 -0.54
N ALA A 43 6.22 5.95 -0.92
CA ALA A 43 7.14 5.32 0.02
C ALA A 43 7.69 6.32 1.04
N GLU A 44 8.14 7.50 0.58
CA GLU A 44 8.65 8.58 1.42
C GLU A 44 7.60 9.14 2.38
N ALA A 45 6.33 9.18 1.96
CA ALA A 45 5.22 9.54 2.83
C ALA A 45 4.93 8.48 3.92
N GLY A 46 5.53 7.28 3.84
CA GLY A 46 5.31 6.19 4.80
C GLY A 46 4.13 5.28 4.45
N GLY A 47 3.70 5.25 3.19
CA GLY A 47 2.58 4.40 2.75
C GLY A 47 2.88 2.90 2.83
N ILE A 48 4.12 2.47 2.53
CA ILE A 48 4.51 1.05 2.51
C ILE A 48 4.24 0.32 3.84
N PRO A 49 4.76 0.77 5.00
CA PRO A 49 4.52 0.07 6.26
C PRO A 49 3.02 -0.01 6.62
N LEU A 50 2.25 1.02 6.30
CA LEU A 50 0.80 1.03 6.56
C LEU A 50 0.04 0.07 5.63
N LEU A 51 0.44 -0.05 4.37
CA LEU A 51 -0.12 -1.04 3.45
C LEU A 51 0.22 -2.47 3.92
N VAL A 52 1.42 -2.69 4.45
CA VAL A 52 1.79 -3.99 5.04
C VAL A 52 0.99 -4.30 6.31
N GLU A 53 0.71 -3.30 7.14
CA GLU A 53 -0.19 -3.45 8.29
C GLU A 53 -1.62 -3.81 7.84
N LEU A 54 -2.15 -3.13 6.82
CA LEU A 54 -3.46 -3.44 6.26
C LEU A 54 -3.51 -4.86 5.66
N LEU A 55 -2.43 -5.30 5.01
CA LEU A 55 -2.29 -6.68 4.51
C LEU A 55 -2.29 -7.73 5.65
N ARG A 56 -1.85 -7.37 6.85
CA ARG A 56 -1.86 -8.27 8.02
C ARG A 56 -3.22 -8.31 8.69
N ASP A 57 -3.78 -7.14 8.98
CA ASP A 57 -4.87 -6.95 9.94
C ASP A 57 -6.22 -6.61 9.28
N GLY A 58 -6.24 -6.34 7.96
CA GLY A 58 -7.45 -5.96 7.21
C GLY A 58 -8.44 -7.10 6.97
N SER A 59 -9.62 -6.74 6.47
CA SER A 59 -10.59 -7.70 5.88
C SER A 59 -9.98 -8.39 4.65
N THR A 60 -10.59 -9.48 4.17
CA THR A 60 -10.13 -10.17 2.95
C THR A 60 -9.96 -9.21 1.77
N ASP A 61 -10.94 -8.34 1.53
CA ASP A 61 -10.91 -7.35 0.45
C ASP A 61 -9.83 -6.28 0.67
N ALA A 62 -9.66 -5.82 1.92
CA ALA A 62 -8.62 -4.87 2.25
C ALA A 62 -7.21 -5.46 2.10
N LYS A 63 -7.03 -6.74 2.44
CA LYS A 63 -5.77 -7.47 2.25
C LYS A 63 -5.44 -7.61 0.77
N GLN A 64 -6.41 -7.98 -0.06
CA GLN A 64 -6.22 -8.05 -1.51
C GLN A 64 -5.85 -6.67 -2.08
N THR A 65 -6.60 -5.63 -1.70
CA THR A 65 -6.34 -4.25 -2.13
C THR A 65 -4.94 -3.78 -1.73
N ALA A 66 -4.52 -4.07 -0.49
CA ALA A 66 -3.18 -3.76 -0.01
C ALA A 66 -2.10 -4.53 -0.78
N ALA A 67 -2.32 -5.81 -1.07
CA ALA A 67 -1.40 -6.62 -1.87
C ALA A 67 -1.22 -6.08 -3.29
N GLU A 68 -2.31 -5.67 -3.95
CA GLU A 68 -2.28 -5.05 -5.28
C GLU A 68 -1.47 -3.75 -5.25
N ALA A 69 -1.73 -2.86 -4.28
CA ALA A 69 -0.99 -1.61 -4.13
C ALA A 69 0.51 -1.84 -3.85
N LEU A 70 0.85 -2.80 -3.00
CA LEU A 70 2.24 -3.20 -2.74
C LEU A 70 2.91 -3.77 -3.99
N GLY A 71 2.18 -4.51 -4.82
CA GLY A 71 2.65 -5.02 -6.11
C GLY A 71 3.01 -3.90 -7.09
N ASP A 72 2.15 -2.91 -7.23
CA ASP A 72 2.41 -1.74 -8.09
C ASP A 72 3.61 -0.92 -7.57
N LEU A 73 3.73 -0.72 -6.25
CA LEU A 73 4.86 -0.04 -5.62
C LEU A 73 6.18 -0.81 -5.81
N ALA A 74 6.14 -2.13 -5.76
CA ALA A 74 7.31 -3.01 -5.91
C ALA A 74 7.94 -2.95 -7.31
N LEU A 75 7.31 -2.34 -8.32
CA LEU A 75 7.99 -2.11 -9.61
C LEU A 75 9.13 -1.07 -9.50
N ASN A 76 9.24 -0.35 -8.37
CA ASN A 76 10.45 0.39 -8.01
C ASN A 76 11.39 -0.48 -7.15
N ALA A 77 12.67 -0.54 -7.51
CA ALA A 77 13.65 -1.40 -6.84
C ALA A 77 13.86 -1.08 -5.35
N ASN A 78 13.86 0.19 -4.97
CA ASN A 78 14.01 0.60 -3.58
C ASN A 78 12.78 0.19 -2.75
N ASN A 79 11.58 0.36 -3.34
CA ASN A 79 10.35 -0.05 -2.68
C ASN A 79 10.28 -1.57 -2.43
N LYS A 80 10.88 -2.41 -3.30
CA LYS A 80 10.99 -3.86 -3.02
C LYS A 80 11.71 -4.13 -1.71
N VAL A 81 12.80 -3.42 -1.46
CA VAL A 81 13.58 -3.55 -0.22
C VAL A 81 12.75 -3.10 0.97
N LEU A 82 12.11 -1.93 0.87
CA LEU A 82 11.23 -1.41 1.93
C LEU A 82 10.07 -2.36 2.26
N ILE A 83 9.45 -2.97 1.24
CA ILE A 83 8.38 -3.95 1.44
C ILE A 83 8.91 -5.21 2.14
N ALA A 84 10.11 -5.66 1.78
CA ALA A 84 10.76 -6.81 2.43
C ALA A 84 11.09 -6.50 3.90
N GLU A 85 11.67 -5.34 4.18
CA GLU A 85 12.03 -4.88 5.52
C GLU A 85 10.81 -4.66 6.42
N ALA A 86 9.70 -4.18 5.84
CA ALA A 86 8.42 -4.05 6.55
C ALA A 86 7.75 -5.42 6.85
N GLY A 87 8.29 -6.53 6.34
CA GLY A 87 7.74 -7.87 6.54
C GLY A 87 6.58 -8.21 5.62
N GLY A 88 6.45 -7.54 4.46
CA GLY A 88 5.37 -7.78 3.51
C GLY A 88 5.46 -9.13 2.79
N ILE A 89 6.67 -9.66 2.55
CA ILE A 89 6.86 -10.89 1.76
C ILE A 89 6.15 -12.12 2.39
N PRO A 90 6.35 -12.45 3.68
CA PRO A 90 5.65 -13.57 4.30
C PRO A 90 4.12 -13.45 4.23
N LEU A 91 3.60 -12.23 4.37
CA LEU A 91 2.16 -11.97 4.33
C LEU A 91 1.59 -12.14 2.91
N LEU A 92 2.31 -11.68 1.87
CA LEU A 92 1.92 -11.91 0.48
C LEU A 92 1.93 -13.41 0.13
N VAL A 93 2.92 -14.16 0.63
CA VAL A 93 2.98 -15.62 0.46
C VAL A 93 1.82 -16.31 1.18
N GLN A 94 1.46 -15.83 2.37
CA GLN A 94 0.30 -16.35 3.10
C GLN A 94 -1.01 -16.07 2.34
N LEU A 95 -1.19 -14.85 1.83
CA LEU A 95 -2.39 -14.48 1.07
C LEU A 95 -2.59 -15.39 -0.17
N LEU A 96 -1.50 -15.77 -0.85
CA LEU A 96 -1.54 -16.72 -1.96
C LEU A 96 -1.93 -18.16 -1.56
N ARG A 97 -1.80 -18.53 -0.29
CA ARG A 97 -2.21 -19.85 0.22
C ARG A 97 -3.64 -19.87 0.72
N ASP A 98 -4.11 -18.72 1.20
CA ASP A 98 -5.42 -18.54 1.81
C ASP A 98 -6.51 -18.19 0.77
N GLY A 99 -6.12 -17.77 -0.44
CA GLY A 99 -7.00 -17.54 -1.60
C GLY A 99 -7.16 -18.77 -2.49
#